data_AF-A0A534BLV9-F1
#
_entry.id   AF-A0A534BLV9-F1
#
_cell.length_a   1.000
_cell.length_b   1.000
_cell.length_c   1.000
_cell.angle_alpha   90.00
_cell.angle_beta   90.00
_cell.angle_gamma   90.00
#
_symmetry.space_group_name_H-M   'P 1'
#
loop_
_entity.id
_entity.type
_entity.pdbx_description
1 polymer ?
#
loop_
_entity_poly.entity_id
_entity_poly.type
_entity_poly.pdbx_seq_one_letter_code
_entity_poly.pdbx_strand_id
1 'polypeptide(L)'
;KAVLSLKVTPQITPDNRIILDLDVKDDAVGTVVVTSGGVNVPSIDTREIATQVLVNDGQTVVLGGILTTTQREDDTKVPYLGDIPVLGHLFKTTSHKDDKDELMIFITPKIVREGVNVYN
;
A
#
# COMPACT_ATOMS: atom_id res chain seq x y z
N LYS A 1 -6.70 -5.63 13.40
CA LYS A 1 -5.29 -6.02 13.17
C LYS A 1 -5.06 -5.81 11.69
N ALA A 2 -4.12 -4.94 11.33
CA ALA A 2 -3.60 -4.82 9.97
C ALA A 2 -2.95 -6.16 9.56
N VAL A 3 -3.26 -6.68 8.37
CA VAL A 3 -2.78 -7.97 7.88
C VAL A 3 -2.39 -7.81 6.42
N LEU A 4 -1.19 -8.30 6.09
CA LEU A 4 -0.77 -8.55 4.72
C LEU A 4 -1.08 -10.01 4.39
N SER A 5 -1.84 -10.25 3.33
CA SER A 5 -2.17 -11.58 2.83
C SER A 5 -1.93 -11.70 1.34
N LEU A 6 -1.39 -12.83 0.93
CA LEU A 6 -1.13 -13.18 -0.47
C LEU A 6 -1.75 -14.55 -0.74
N LYS A 7 -2.66 -14.61 -1.71
CA LYS A 7 -3.25 -15.84 -2.22
C LYS A 7 -2.80 -16.04 -3.66
N VAL A 8 -2.34 -17.27 -3.96
CA VAL A 8 -1.73 -17.60 -5.24
C VAL A 8 -2.32 -18.90 -5.77
N THR A 9 -2.67 -18.92 -7.06
CA THR A 9 -3.03 -20.14 -7.79
C THR A 9 -2.08 -20.32 -8.97
N PRO A 10 -1.17 -21.30 -8.93
CA PRO A 10 -0.26 -21.57 -10.03
C PRO A 10 -0.86 -22.55 -11.05
N GLN A 11 -0.58 -22.34 -12.34
CA GLN A 11 -0.82 -23.30 -13.42
C GLN A 11 0.40 -23.44 -14.32
N ILE A 12 0.78 -24.69 -14.63
CA ILE A 12 1.92 -24.98 -15.51
C ILE A 12 1.39 -25.21 -16.93
N THR A 13 1.94 -24.46 -17.87
CA THR A 13 1.64 -24.56 -19.30
C THR A 13 2.50 -25.66 -19.98
N PRO A 14 2.09 -26.20 -21.14
CA PRO A 14 2.85 -27.23 -21.85
C PRO A 14 4.26 -26.80 -22.27
N ASP A 15 4.52 -25.50 -22.43
CA ASP A 15 5.83 -24.94 -22.76
C ASP A 15 6.68 -24.57 -21.52
N ASN A 16 6.36 -25.14 -20.35
CA ASN A 16 7.04 -24.94 -19.06
C ASN A 16 7.01 -23.49 -18.52
N ARG A 17 6.03 -22.68 -18.94
CA ARG A 17 5.73 -21.41 -18.28
C ARG A 17 4.71 -21.58 -17.18
N ILE A 18 4.68 -20.63 -16.26
CA ILE A 18 3.87 -20.65 -15.06
C ILE A 18 2.92 -19.45 -15.13
N ILE A 19 1.62 -19.73 -15.15
CA ILE A 19 0.58 -18.73 -14.95
C ILE A 19 0.34 -18.63 -13.45
N LEU A 20 0.37 -17.43 -12.90
CA LEU A 20 0.07 -17.15 -11.50
C LEU A 20 -1.12 -16.21 -11.43
N ASP A 21 -2.21 -16.70 -10.84
CA ASP A 21 -3.31 -15.85 -10.37
C ASP A 21 -3.01 -15.39 -8.95
N LEU A 22 -2.97 -14.08 -8.76
CA LEU A 22 -2.49 -13.43 -7.55
C LEU A 22 -3.55 -12.51 -6.99
N ASP A 23 -3.84 -12.69 -5.72
CA ASP A 23 -4.73 -11.86 -4.93
C ASP A 23 -3.95 -11.39 -3.70
N VAL A 24 -3.58 -10.11 -3.70
CA VAL A 24 -2.76 -9.48 -2.67
C VAL A 24 -3.62 -8.48 -1.93
N LYS A 25 -3.65 -8.59 -0.60
CA LYS A 25 -4.36 -7.68 0.28
C LYS A 25 -3.45 -7.15 1.37
N ASP A 26 -3.38 -5.84 1.51
CA ASP A 26 -2.65 -5.11 2.53
C ASP A 26 -3.62 -4.23 3.31
N ASP A 27 -3.91 -4.60 4.56
CA ASP A 27 -4.70 -3.78 5.47
C ASP A 27 -3.77 -2.89 6.29
N ALA A 28 -3.88 -1.57 6.17
CA ALA A 28 -3.19 -0.59 6.99
C ALA A 28 -4.15 0.08 7.99
N VAL A 29 -3.61 0.60 9.10
CA VAL A 29 -4.39 1.43 10.03
C VAL A 29 -4.56 2.79 9.38
N GLY A 30 -5.81 3.12 9.03
CA GLY A 30 -6.20 4.41 8.46
C GLY A 30 -6.35 5.49 9.51
N THR A 31 -6.78 6.68 9.06
CA THR A 31 -6.95 7.85 9.94
C THR A 31 -7.97 7.60 11.06
N VAL A 32 -7.73 8.20 12.23
CA VAL A 32 -8.69 8.17 13.34
C VAL A 32 -9.89 9.04 12.99
N VAL A 33 -11.06 8.43 12.89
CA VAL A 33 -12.33 9.11 12.62
C VAL A 33 -13.02 9.37 13.96
N VAL A 34 -13.42 10.62 14.19
CA VAL A 34 -14.23 10.99 15.36
C VAL A 34 -15.69 10.69 15.05
N THR A 35 -16.26 9.70 15.72
CA THR A 35 -17.69 9.36 15.58
C THR A 35 -18.56 10.37 16.34
N SER A 36 -19.86 10.45 16.02
CA SER A 36 -20.81 11.43 16.60
C SER A 36 -20.95 11.42 18.14
N GLY A 37 -20.26 10.51 18.84
CA GLY A 37 -20.17 10.46 20.30
C GLY A 37 -18.81 10.89 20.89
N GLY A 38 -17.89 11.45 20.09
CA GLY A 38 -16.56 11.88 20.57
C GLY A 38 -15.55 10.73 20.77
N VAL A 39 -15.88 9.53 20.29
CA VAL A 39 -15.00 8.36 20.34
C VAL A 39 -14.14 8.30 19.09
N ASN A 40 -12.83 8.28 19.31
CA ASN A 40 -11.79 8.09 18.29
C ASN A 40 -11.76 6.62 17.84
N VAL A 41 -12.18 6.35 16.60
CA VAL A 41 -12.12 5.02 16.01
C VAL A 41 -11.11 5.05 14.85
N PRO A 42 -10.01 4.29 14.91
CA PRO A 42 -9.12 4.17 13.76
C PRO A 42 -9.87 3.50 12.60
N SER A 43 -9.86 4.14 11.43
CA SER A 43 -10.29 3.49 10.19
C SER A 43 -9.28 2.43 9.77
N ILE A 44 -9.68 1.52 8.90
CA ILE A 44 -8.78 0.54 8.27
C ILE A 44 -8.79 0.84 6.79
N ASP A 45 -7.62 1.10 6.24
CA ASP A 45 -7.43 1.30 4.80
C ASP A 45 -7.00 -0.04 4.21
N THR A 46 -7.86 -0.64 3.38
CA THR A 46 -7.57 -1.90 2.68
C THR A 46 -7.09 -1.61 1.26
N ARG A 47 -5.95 -2.19 0.89
CA ARG A 47 -5.41 -2.19 -0.48
C ARG A 47 -5.52 -3.60 -1.03
N GLU A 48 -6.07 -3.77 -2.23
CA GLU A 48 -6.27 -5.08 -2.86
C GLU A 48 -5.82 -5.04 -4.32
N ILE A 49 -5.11 -6.08 -4.77
CA ILE A 49 -4.66 -6.26 -6.15
C ILE A 49 -5.00 -7.68 -6.59
N ALA A 50 -5.82 -7.81 -7.63
CA ALA A 50 -6.06 -9.06 -8.35
C ALA A 50 -5.39 -8.98 -9.73
N THR A 51 -4.39 -9.83 -9.99
CA THR A 51 -3.66 -9.84 -11.26
C THR A 51 -3.31 -11.26 -11.69
N GLN A 52 -3.13 -11.45 -13.00
CA GLN A 52 -2.65 -12.70 -13.59
C GLN A 52 -1.36 -12.43 -14.34
N VAL A 53 -0.34 -13.25 -14.11
CA VAL A 53 0.95 -13.13 -14.79
C VAL A 53 1.45 -14.44 -15.36
N LEU A 54 2.08 -14.35 -16.54
CA LEU A 54 2.78 -15.45 -17.17
C LEU A 54 4.29 -15.23 -17.00
N VAL A 55 4.95 -16.20 -16.39
CA VAL A 55 6.36 -16.12 -16.00
C VAL A 55 7.07 -17.43 -16.27
N ASN A 56 8.37 -17.36 -16.56
CA ASN A 56 9.18 -18.57 -16.73
C ASN A 56 9.62 -19.10 -15.37
N ASP A 57 9.91 -20.40 -15.32
CA ASP A 57 10.48 -21.05 -14.14
C ASP A 57 11.78 -20.35 -13.69
N GLY A 58 11.84 -19.97 -12.40
CA GLY A 58 12.99 -19.30 -11.79
C GLY A 58 13.18 -17.83 -12.18
N GLN A 59 12.33 -17.26 -13.03
CA GLN A 59 12.41 -15.83 -13.39
C GLN A 59 11.56 -14.97 -12.44
N THR A 60 12.09 -13.81 -12.06
CA THR A 60 11.36 -12.85 -11.24
C THR A 60 10.54 -11.90 -12.11
N VAL A 61 9.27 -11.73 -11.79
CA VAL A 61 8.42 -10.68 -12.36
C VAL A 61 8.15 -9.60 -11.32
N VAL A 62 8.08 -8.36 -11.80
CA VAL A 62 7.64 -7.21 -11.02
C VAL A 62 6.21 -6.91 -11.45
N LEU A 63 5.27 -7.00 -10.50
CA LEU A 63 3.83 -6.77 -10.77
C LEU A 63 3.46 -5.29 -10.79
N GLY A 64 4.42 -4.41 -10.47
CA GLY A 64 4.21 -3.00 -10.22
C GLY A 64 4.02 -2.72 -8.73
N GLY A 65 3.57 -1.50 -8.43
CA GLY A 65 3.32 -1.04 -7.07
C GLY A 65 2.16 -0.04 -6.98
N ILE A 66 1.62 0.11 -5.76
CA ILE A 66 0.64 1.15 -5.42
C ILE A 66 1.44 2.36 -4.91
N LEU A 67 1.38 3.48 -5.63
CA LEU A 67 1.90 4.76 -5.16
C LEU A 67 0.77 5.53 -4.46
N THR A 68 0.89 5.74 -3.16
CA THR A 68 -0.02 6.62 -2.43
C THR A 68 0.74 7.87 -1.98
N THR A 69 0.18 9.04 -2.29
CA THR A 69 0.69 10.33 -1.80
C THR A 69 -0.45 11.00 -1.05
N THR A 70 -0.28 11.13 0.26
CA THR A 70 -1.22 11.86 1.11
C THR A 70 -0.58 13.19 1.46
N GLN A 71 -1.14 14.26 0.91
CA GLN A 71 -0.74 15.62 1.22
C GLN A 71 -1.77 16.24 2.16
N ARG A 72 -1.33 16.66 3.34
CA ARG A 72 -2.16 17.32 4.35
C ARG A 72 -1.60 18.69 4.65
N GLU A 73 -2.42 19.70 4.42
CA GLU A 73 -2.15 21.09 4.79
C GLU A 73 -3.16 21.50 5.85
N ASP A 74 -2.68 21.70 7.07
CA ASP A 74 -3.50 22.15 8.20
C ASP A 74 -3.13 23.60 8.54
N ASP A 75 -4.05 24.52 8.26
CA ASP A 75 -3.89 25.95 8.55
C ASP A 75 -4.67 26.33 9.81
N THR A 76 -3.96 26.75 10.85
CA THR A 76 -4.55 27.32 12.06
C THR A 76 -4.21 28.81 12.14
N LYS A 77 -5.23 29.68 12.18
CA LYS A 77 -5.02 31.14 12.27
C LYS A 77 -5.86 31.80 13.36
N VAL A 78 -5.33 32.86 13.97
CA VAL A 78 -6.09 33.72 14.88
C VAL A 78 -7.10 34.55 14.06
N PRO A 79 -8.40 34.54 14.40
CA PRO A 79 -9.41 35.34 13.71
C PRO A 79 -9.03 36.83 13.65
N TYR A 80 -9.33 37.50 12.54
CA TYR A 80 -8.97 38.90 12.21
C TYR A 80 -7.46 39.19 12.04
N LEU A 81 -6.59 38.64 12.89
CA LEU A 81 -5.14 38.91 12.84
C LEU A 81 -4.40 38.09 11.79
N GLY A 82 -4.87 36.86 11.51
CA GLY A 82 -4.25 35.97 10.52
C GLY A 82 -4.39 36.43 9.07
N ASP A 83 -5.32 37.34 8.78
CA ASP A 83 -5.60 37.84 7.42
C ASP A 83 -4.92 39.18 7.11
N ILE A 84 -4.15 39.75 8.07
CA ILE A 84 -3.43 41.02 7.87
C ILE A 84 -2.29 40.81 6.87
N PRO A 85 -2.24 41.56 5.75
CA PRO A 85 -1.10 41.52 4.83
C PRO A 85 0.21 41.84 5.56
N VAL A 86 1.31 41.16 5.20
CA VAL A 86 2.65 41.33 5.80
C VAL A 86 2.78 40.77 7.24
N LEU A 87 1.83 41.00 8.14
CA LEU A 87 1.92 40.62 9.56
C LEU A 87 1.18 39.32 9.93
N GLY A 88 0.21 38.88 9.12
CA GLY A 88 -0.63 37.72 9.41
C GLY A 88 0.12 36.40 9.57
N HIS A 89 1.34 36.30 9.03
CA HIS A 89 2.20 35.10 9.20
C HIS A 89 2.62 34.85 10.65
N LEU A 90 2.70 35.89 11.50
CA LEU A 90 3.01 35.75 12.93
C LEU A 90 1.83 35.21 13.76
N PHE A 91 0.62 35.23 13.18
CA PHE A 91 -0.64 34.85 13.82
C PHE A 91 -1.29 33.64 13.15
N LYS A 92 -0.54 32.93 12.31
CA LYS A 92 -0.95 31.65 11.74
C LYS A 92 0.16 30.61 11.90
N THR A 93 -0.27 29.37 12.10
CA THR A 93 0.55 28.17 12.03
C THR A 93 0.05 27.37 10.84
N THR A 94 0.94 27.11 9.88
CA THR A 94 0.70 26.17 8.80
C THR A 94 1.49 24.90 9.11
N SER A 95 0.82 23.76 9.08
CA SER A 95 1.46 22.45 9.22
C SER A 95 1.31 21.69 7.91
N HIS A 96 2.43 21.33 7.31
CA HIS A 96 2.48 20.49 6.12
C HIS A 96 2.88 19.08 6.52
N LYS A 97 2.12 18.08 6.07
CA LYS A 97 2.46 16.67 6.23
C LYS A 97 2.31 15.95 4.90
N ASP A 98 3.43 15.40 4.42
CA ASP A 98 3.47 14.57 3.23
C ASP A 98 3.81 13.14 3.65
N ASP A 99 2.84 12.22 3.52
CA ASP A 99 3.04 10.79 3.76
C ASP A 99 3.09 10.07 2.40
N LYS A 100 4.19 9.35 2.13
CA LYS A 100 4.38 8.56 0.89
C LYS A 100 4.58 7.09 1.23
N ASP A 101 3.64 6.27 0.77
CA ASP A 101 3.69 4.82 0.90
C ASP A 101 3.87 4.17 -0.48
N GLU A 102 4.83 3.26 -0.60
CA GLU A 102 5.14 2.52 -1.83
C GLU A 102 5.23 1.03 -1.55
N LEU A 103 4.32 0.26 -2.15
CA LEU A 103 4.29 -1.21 -2.07
C LEU A 103 4.81 -1.79 -3.38
N MET A 104 5.94 -2.51 -3.34
CA MET A 104 6.48 -3.25 -4.50
C MET A 104 6.34 -4.76 -4.29
N ILE A 105 5.87 -5.47 -5.32
CA ILE A 105 5.67 -6.92 -5.26
C ILE A 105 6.52 -7.61 -6.32
N PHE A 106 7.39 -8.51 -5.85
CA PHE A 106 8.28 -9.35 -6.65
C PHE A 106 7.91 -10.81 -6.46
N ILE A 107 7.78 -11.57 -7.55
CA ILE A 107 7.47 -12.99 -7.49
C ILE A 107 8.40 -13.78 -8.40
N THR A 108 8.97 -14.85 -7.83
CA THR A 108 9.85 -15.80 -8.51
C THR A 108 9.29 -17.20 -8.33
N PRO A 109 8.50 -17.73 -9.28
CA PRO A 109 8.01 -19.10 -9.17
C PRO A 109 9.15 -20.11 -9.42
N LYS A 110 9.03 -21.29 -8.83
CA LYS A 110 9.95 -22.41 -9.04
C LYS A 110 9.17 -23.72 -9.22
N ILE A 111 9.36 -24.40 -10.34
CA ILE A 111 8.81 -25.74 -10.58
C ILE A 111 9.67 -26.76 -9.84
N VAL A 112 9.08 -27.44 -8.85
CA VAL A 112 9.74 -28.53 -8.14
C VAL A 112 9.34 -29.85 -8.78
N ARG A 113 10.31 -30.60 -9.31
CA ARG A 113 10.13 -31.98 -9.78
C ARG A 113 10.58 -32.93 -8.67
N GLU A 114 9.82 -34.01 -8.43
CA GLU A 114 10.16 -35.02 -7.42
C GLU A 114 11.59 -35.54 -7.66
N GLY A 115 12.43 -35.48 -6.62
CA GLY A 115 13.84 -35.87 -6.65
C GLY A 115 14.86 -34.74 -6.46
N VAL A 116 14.43 -33.46 -6.50
CA VAL A 116 15.30 -32.32 -6.16
C VAL A 116 15.18 -32.04 -4.66
N ASN A 117 16.26 -32.28 -3.91
CA ASN A 117 16.34 -31.95 -2.49
C ASN A 117 16.42 -30.42 -2.34
N VAL A 118 15.36 -29.80 -1.82
CA VAL A 118 15.21 -28.32 -1.74
C VAL A 118 15.83 -27.73 -0.47
N TYR A 119 16.43 -28.56 0.39
CA TYR A 119 17.13 -28.12 1.60
C TYR A 119 18.64 -28.28 1.41
N ASN A 120 19.34 -27.16 1.23
CA ASN A 120 20.75 -26.96 1.53
C ASN A 120 20.92 -25.56 2.12
#